data_AF-A0A8C2FLR4-F1
#
_entry.id   AF-A0A8C2FLR4-F1
#
_cell.length_a   1.000
_cell.length_b   1.000
_cell.length_c   1.000
_cell.angle_alpha   90.00
_cell.angle_beta   90.00
_cell.angle_gamma   90.00
#
_symmetry.space_group_name_H-M   'P 1'
#
loop_
_entity.id
_entity.type
_entity.pdbx_description
1 polymer ?
#
loop_
_entity_poly.entity_id
_entity_poly.type
_entity_poly.pdbx_seq_one_letter_code
_entity_poly.pdbx_strand_id
1 'polypeptide(L)' 'MKGKSAADQRWLVRQINDPFVKAAHAQNYRCRSAFKLIEIDDKYRLLKPGLSVVDCGAAPGAWSQVAVQRN' A
#
# COMPACT_ATOMS: atom_id res chain seq x y z
N MET A 1 7.17 -27.94 15.81
CA MET A 1 6.86 -26.79 14.93
C MET A 1 5.74 -27.21 13.99
N LYS A 2 4.54 -26.59 14.05
CA LYS A 2 3.45 -26.91 13.12
C LYS A 2 3.88 -26.52 11.70
N GLY A 3 3.84 -27.47 10.76
CA GLY A 3 4.05 -27.19 9.34
C GLY A 3 2.99 -26.23 8.81
N LYS A 4 3.36 -25.38 7.84
CA LYS A 4 2.42 -24.48 7.16
C LYS A 4 1.33 -25.30 6.47
N SER A 5 0.07 -24.88 6.61
CA SER A 5 -1.05 -25.51 5.91
C SER A 5 -0.94 -25.28 4.39
N ALA A 6 -1.64 -26.09 3.60
CA ALA A 6 -1.72 -25.87 2.15
C ALA A 6 -2.29 -24.49 1.79
N ALA A 7 -3.16 -23.92 2.64
CA ALA A 7 -3.68 -22.56 2.46
C ALA A 7 -2.60 -21.50 2.68
N ASP A 8 -1.75 -21.68 3.72
CA ASP A 8 -0.64 -20.77 4.01
C ASP A 8 0.39 -20.77 2.88
N GLN A 9 0.67 -21.95 2.31
CA GLN A 9 1.57 -22.08 1.16
C GLN A 9 1.01 -21.34 -0.08
N ARG A 10 -0.28 -21.51 -0.40
CA ARG A 10 -0.92 -20.77 -1.50
C ARG A 10 -0.92 -19.27 -1.28
N TRP A 11 -1.17 -18.82 -0.04
CA TRP A 11 -1.09 -17.40 0.30
C TRP A 11 0.33 -16.85 0.10
N LEU A 12 1.35 -17.57 0.55
CA LEU A 12 2.75 -17.16 0.41
C LEU A 12 3.15 -17.01 -1.07
N VAL A 13 2.80 -17.99 -1.90
CA VAL A 13 3.06 -17.96 -3.35
C VAL A 13 2.37 -16.75 -3.99
N ARG A 14 1.13 -16.44 -3.60
CA ARG A 14 0.42 -15.24 -4.09
C ARG A 14 1.13 -13.95 -3.66
N GLN A 15 1.55 -13.84 -2.40
CA GLN A 15 2.25 -12.64 -1.92
C GLN A 15 3.58 -12.42 -2.66
N ILE A 16 4.39 -13.47 -2.83
CA ILE A 16 5.69 -13.39 -3.52
C ILE A 16 5.52 -13.00 -5.00
N ASN A 17 4.45 -13.48 -5.63
CA ASN A 17 4.16 -13.21 -7.04
C ASN A 17 3.34 -11.94 -7.28
N ASP A 18 2.89 -11.25 -6.24
CA ASP A 18 2.10 -10.02 -6.38
C ASP A 18 2.99 -8.88 -6.92
N PRO A 19 2.72 -8.35 -8.13
CA PRO A 19 3.55 -7.32 -8.74
C PRO A 19 3.56 -6.02 -7.90
N PHE A 20 2.48 -5.72 -7.18
CA PHE A 20 2.41 -4.53 -6.34
C PHE A 20 3.19 -4.69 -5.03
N VAL A 21 3.40 -5.91 -4.54
CA VAL A 21 4.33 -6.13 -3.43
C VAL A 21 5.76 -5.81 -3.88
N LYS A 22 6.17 -6.31 -5.05
CA LYS A 22 7.49 -6.00 -5.63
C LYS A 22 7.65 -4.51 -5.93
N ALA A 23 6.64 -3.89 -6.54
CA ALA A 23 6.66 -2.47 -6.86
C ALA A 23 6.72 -1.59 -5.61
N ALA A 24 6.00 -1.96 -4.53
CA ALA A 24 6.05 -1.22 -3.28
C ALA A 24 7.46 -1.23 -2.69
N HIS A 25 8.13 -2.38 -2.70
CA HIS A 25 9.51 -2.48 -2.24
C HIS A 25 10.46 -1.66 -3.11
N ALA A 26 10.35 -1.78 -4.44
CA ALA A 26 11.19 -1.05 -5.39
C ALA A 26 11.02 0.48 -5.32
N GLN A 27 9.79 0.95 -5.05
CA GLN A 27 9.46 2.38 -4.92
C GLN A 27 9.50 2.89 -3.48
N ASN A 28 10.01 2.07 -2.54
CA ASN A 28 10.15 2.42 -1.12
C ASN A 28 8.83 2.82 -0.43
N TYR A 29 7.71 2.21 -0.82
CA TYR A 29 6.43 2.31 -0.12
C TYR A 29 6.33 1.26 0.98
N ARG A 30 5.77 1.64 2.13
CA ARG A 30 5.62 0.72 3.27
C ARG A 30 4.77 -0.52 3.00
N CYS A 31 3.79 -0.43 2.09
CA CYS A 31 3.06 -1.60 1.61
C CYS A 31 2.36 -1.31 0.27
N ARG A 32 1.88 -2.37 -0.38
CA ARG A 32 1.23 -2.31 -1.70
C ARG A 32 -0.06 -1.49 -1.75
N SER A 33 -0.66 -1.14 -0.61
CA SER A 33 -1.89 -0.33 -0.62
C SER A 33 -1.64 1.12 -1.04
N ALA A 34 -0.38 1.60 -1.04
CA ALA A 34 0.00 2.92 -1.57
C ALA A 34 -0.58 3.17 -2.97
N PHE A 35 -0.48 2.18 -3.85
CA PHE A 35 -0.94 2.28 -5.24
C PHE A 35 -2.43 2.59 -5.37
N LYS A 36 -3.26 2.16 -4.41
CA LYS A 36 -4.69 2.50 -4.40
C LYS A 36 -4.90 4.00 -4.25
N LEU A 37 -4.23 4.62 -3.29
CA LEU A 37 -4.39 6.07 -3.06
C LEU A 37 -3.77 6.88 -4.20
N ILE A 38 -2.62 6.43 -4.72
CA ILE A 38 -1.97 7.00 -5.91
C ILE A 38 -2.94 7.01 -7.10
N GLU A 39 -3.52 5.87 -7.48
CA GLU A 39 -4.43 5.76 -8.62
C GLU A 39 -5.72 6.57 -8.41
N ILE A 40 -6.27 6.54 -7.20
CA ILE A 40 -7.44 7.35 -6.84
C ILE A 40 -7.12 8.84 -7.01
N ASP A 41 -5.98 9.29 -6.49
CA ASP A 41 -5.60 10.69 -6.55
C ASP A 41 -5.22 11.13 -7.98
N ASP A 42 -4.57 10.27 -8.78
CA ASP A 42 -4.29 10.55 -10.19
C ASP A 42 -5.59 10.77 -10.98
N LYS A 43 -6.63 10.00 -10.67
CA LYS A 43 -7.93 10.09 -11.35
C LYS A 43 -8.80 11.26 -10.86
N TYR A 44 -8.86 11.48 -9.55
CA TYR A 44 -9.84 12.39 -8.94
C TYR A 44 -9.23 13.66 -8.36
N ARG A 45 -7.89 13.74 -8.27
CA ARG A 45 -7.14 14.88 -7.72
C ARG A 45 -7.68 15.27 -6.34
N LEU A 46 -7.74 14.31 -5.43
CA LEU A 46 -8.33 14.49 -4.09
C LEU A 46 -7.40 15.25 -3.15
N LEU A 47 -6.11 14.93 -3.21
CA LEU A 47 -5.06 15.54 -2.40
C LEU A 47 -4.70 16.89 -3.03
N LYS A 48 -4.95 17.97 -2.29
CA LYS A 48 -4.71 19.34 -2.74
C LYS A 48 -4.12 20.15 -1.59
N PRO A 49 -3.19 21.08 -1.88
CA PRO A 49 -2.66 21.98 -0.87
C PRO A 49 -3.77 22.72 -0.11
N GLY A 50 -3.59 22.85 1.21
CA GLY A 50 -4.56 23.50 2.09
C GLY A 50 -5.65 22.59 2.67
N LEU A 51 -5.71 21.31 2.26
CA LEU A 51 -6.57 20.32 2.89
C LEU A 51 -5.90 19.65 4.09
N SER A 52 -6.69 19.27 5.08
CA SER A 52 -6.26 18.45 6.21
C SER A 52 -6.61 16.98 5.95
N VAL A 53 -5.63 16.09 6.12
CA VAL A 53 -5.79 14.65 5.91
C VAL A 53 -5.72 13.92 7.24
N VAL A 54 -6.68 13.02 7.50
CA VAL A 54 -6.71 12.15 8.68
C VAL A 54 -6.68 10.69 8.22
N ASP A 55 -5.65 9.95 8.63
CA ASP A 55 -5.50 8.51 8.36
C ASP A 55 -5.94 7.71 9.60
N CYS A 56 -7.17 7.20 9.58
CA CYS A 56 -7.77 6.43 10.69
C CYS A 56 -7.19 5.01 10.86
N GLY A 57 -6.15 4.64 10.12
CA GLY A 57 -5.56 3.31 10.11
C GLY A 57 -4.12 3.30 9.61
N ALA A 58 -3.29 4.22 10.11
CA ALA A 58 -1.95 4.49 9.60
C ALA A 58 -0.91 3.36 9.80
N ALA A 59 -1.29 2.15 10.18
CA ALA A 59 -0.38 0.99 10.20
C ALA A 59 -0.57 0.16 8.91
N PRO A 60 0.46 -0.05 8.07
CA PRO A 60 1.85 0.40 8.21
C PRO A 60 2.09 1.85 7.73
N GLY A 61 1.09 2.52 7.16
CA GLY A 61 1.14 3.97 6.90
C GLY A 61 1.52 4.35 5.48
N ALA A 62 1.31 3.43 4.53
CA ALA A 62 1.54 3.69 3.11
C ALA A 62 0.65 4.80 2.56
N TRP A 63 -0.59 4.94 3.05
CA TRP A 63 -1.49 6.02 2.63
C TRP A 63 -1.04 7.38 3.17
N SER A 64 -0.70 7.44 4.46
CA SER A 64 -0.04 8.61 5.05
C SER A 64 1.24 9.01 4.28
N GLN A 65 2.07 8.05 3.84
CA GLN A 65 3.26 8.33 3.03
C GLN A 65 2.90 9.00 1.70
N VAL A 66 1.90 8.46 0.98
CA VAL A 66 1.42 9.04 -0.28
C VAL A 66 0.80 10.43 -0.05
N ALA A 67 0.02 10.60 1.02
CA ALA A 67 -0.60 11.87 1.38
C ALA A 67 0.45 12.97 1.58
N VAL A 68 1.54 12.67 2.29
CA VAL A 68 2.65 13.62 2.48
C VAL A 68 3.39 13.93 1.18
N GLN A 69 3.57 12.95 0.29
CA GLN A 69 4.28 13.14 -0.98
C GLN A 69 3.51 14.01 -2.00
N ARG A 70 2.18 14.07 -1.88
CA ARG A 70 1.29 14.69 -2.87
C ARG A 70 0.61 15.97 -2.40
N ASN A 71 0.73 16.31 -1.11
CA ASN A 71 0.22 17.55 -0.53
C ASN A 71 1.21 18.70 -0.72
#